data_AF-A0A9E0NGU8-F1
#
_entry.id   AF-A0A9E0NGU8-F1
#
_cell.length_a   1.000
_cell.length_b   1.000
_cell.length_c   1.000
_cell.angle_alpha   90.00
_cell.angle_beta   90.00
_cell.angle_gamma   90.00
#
_symmetry.space_group_name_H-M   'P 1'
#
loop_
_entity.id
_entity.type
_entity.pdbx_description
1 polymer ?
#
loop_
_entity_poly.entity_id
_entity_poly.type
_entity_poly.pdbx_seq_one_letter_code
_entity_poly.pdbx_strand_id
1 'polypeptide(L)'
;MVYDFVDVLPRGHADRADQLTKAAESVVRDIAEGAGRWHEADSANRYKIARGEAMEYAASLDVVKLRKLITEERYQPGAKLLEGVVACSRR
;
A
#
# COMPACT_ATOMS: atom_id res chain seq x y z
N MET A 1 -1.33 -6.71 8.05
CA MET A 1 -1.40 -6.11 6.68
C MET A 1 -0.08 -5.51 6.23
N VAL A 2 0.45 -4.48 6.90
CA VAL A 2 1.88 -4.10 6.75
C VAL A 2 2.70 -4.55 7.96
N TYR A 3 2.10 -4.50 9.15
CA TYR A 3 2.75 -4.89 10.41
C TYR A 3 3.29 -6.33 10.41
N ASP A 4 2.61 -7.28 9.75
CA ASP A 4 3.10 -8.68 9.60
C ASP A 4 4.36 -8.83 8.73
N PHE A 5 4.72 -7.76 8.00
CA PHE A 5 5.81 -7.71 7.04
C PHE A 5 6.98 -6.84 7.56
N VAL A 6 6.69 -5.70 8.20
CA VAL A 6 7.77 -4.80 8.66
C VAL A 6 8.54 -5.38 9.83
N ASP A 7 7.88 -6.15 10.69
CA ASP A 7 8.51 -6.77 11.87
C ASP A 7 9.48 -7.90 11.51
N VAL A 8 9.37 -8.45 10.28
CA VAL A 8 10.21 -9.57 9.81
C VAL A 8 11.37 -9.10 8.93
N LEU A 9 11.49 -7.81 8.64
CA LEU A 9 12.61 -7.30 7.86
C LEU A 9 13.93 -7.44 8.65
N PRO A 10 15.04 -7.83 7.99
CA PRO A 10 16.34 -7.87 8.64
C PRO A 10 16.75 -6.51 9.22
N ARG A 11 17.59 -6.53 10.27
CA ARG A 11 18.17 -5.30 10.84
C ARG A 11 18.87 -4.49 9.73
N GLY A 12 18.69 -3.17 9.76
CA GLY A 12 19.20 -2.25 8.73
C GLY A 12 18.15 -1.80 7.70
N HIS A 13 16.89 -2.24 7.84
CA HIS A 13 15.78 -1.85 6.95
C HIS A 13 14.66 -1.06 7.65
N ALA A 14 14.93 -0.47 8.82
CA ALA A 14 13.94 0.29 9.60
C ALA A 14 13.29 1.41 8.79
N ASP A 15 14.07 2.23 8.08
CA ASP A 15 13.54 3.33 7.25
C ASP A 15 12.58 2.83 6.16
N ARG A 16 12.87 1.65 5.60
CA ARG A 16 12.03 1.04 4.56
C ARG A 16 10.75 0.46 5.15
N ALA A 17 10.85 -0.16 6.33
CA ALA A 17 9.67 -0.55 7.11
C ALA A 17 8.77 0.66 7.37
N ASP A 18 9.35 1.76 7.84
CA ASP A 18 8.64 2.99 8.15
C ASP A 18 7.95 3.59 6.93
N GLN A 19 8.63 3.63 5.78
CA GLN A 19 8.05 4.11 4.51
C GLN A 19 6.89 3.23 4.05
N LEU A 20 7.03 1.91 4.12
CA LEU A 20 5.99 0.97 3.73
C LEU A 20 4.75 1.10 4.63
N THR A 21 4.95 1.24 5.94
CA THR A 21 3.85 1.49 6.89
C THR A 21 3.13 2.80 6.56
N LYS A 22 3.87 3.90 6.40
CA LYS A 22 3.30 5.21 6.08
C LYS A 22 2.53 5.22 4.76
N ALA A 23 3.06 4.57 3.72
CA ALA A 23 2.39 4.47 2.42
C ALA A 23 1.07 3.70 2.53
N ALA A 24 1.05 2.57 3.23
CA ALA A 24 -0.20 1.81 3.41
C ALA A 24 -1.25 2.55 4.25
N GLU A 25 -0.82 3.25 5.30
CA GLU A 25 -1.72 4.11 6.09
C GLU A 25 -2.29 5.26 5.25
N SER A 26 -1.48 5.85 4.37
CA SER A 26 -1.91 6.93 3.46
C SER A 26 -2.96 6.44 2.46
N VAL A 27 -2.73 5.30 1.81
CA VAL A 27 -3.70 4.67 0.90
C VAL A 27 -5.05 4.47 1.57
N VAL A 28 -5.08 3.89 2.77
CA VAL A 28 -6.33 3.65 3.51
C VAL A 28 -7.02 4.97 3.83
N ARG A 29 -6.26 5.98 4.25
CA ARG A 29 -6.78 7.31 4.56
C ARG A 29 -7.37 7.99 3.33
N ASP A 30 -6.71 7.97 2.18
CA ASP A 30 -7.23 8.61 0.96
C ASP A 30 -8.47 7.90 0.42
N ILE A 31 -8.58 6.57 0.55
CA ILE A 31 -9.82 5.84 0.23
C ILE A 31 -10.96 6.26 1.15
N ALA A 32 -10.71 6.30 2.46
CA ALA A 32 -11.71 6.71 3.45
C ALA A 32 -12.16 8.16 3.23
N GLU A 33 -11.20 9.05 2.92
CA GLU A 33 -11.50 10.43 2.59
C GLU A 33 -12.34 10.52 1.31
N GLY A 34 -11.94 9.83 0.24
CA GLY A 34 -12.68 9.76 -1.02
C GLY A 34 -14.13 9.30 -0.83
N ALA A 35 -14.35 8.30 0.04
CA ALA A 35 -15.69 7.80 0.35
C ALA A 35 -16.56 8.79 1.14
N GLY A 36 -15.94 9.69 1.92
CA GLY A 36 -16.63 10.70 2.73
C GLY A 36 -16.88 12.04 2.04
N ARG A 37 -16.39 12.24 0.81
CA ARG A 37 -16.55 13.50 0.06
C ARG A 37 -17.92 13.57 -0.63
N TRP A 38 -18.53 14.75 -0.56
CA TRP A 38 -19.84 15.04 -1.17
C TRP A 38 -19.75 15.32 -2.68
N HIS A 39 -18.66 15.95 -3.12
CA HIS A 39 -18.46 16.32 -4.51
C HIS A 39 -17.72 15.21 -5.25
N GLU A 40 -18.28 14.76 -6.38
CA GLU A 40 -17.77 13.62 -7.15
C GLU A 40 -16.33 13.85 -7.63
N ALA A 41 -16.00 15.06 -8.07
CA ALA A 41 -14.65 15.40 -8.51
C ALA A 41 -13.60 15.29 -7.38
N ASP A 42 -13.96 15.65 -6.15
CA ASP A 42 -13.05 15.58 -5.00
C ASP A 42 -12.87 14.13 -4.54
N SER A 43 -13.96 13.35 -4.55
CA SER A 43 -13.95 11.92 -4.29
C SER A 43 -13.04 11.19 -5.29
N ALA A 44 -13.23 11.45 -6.59
CA ALA A 44 -12.43 10.85 -7.66
C ALA A 44 -10.94 11.23 -7.57
N ASN A 45 -10.63 12.47 -7.17
CA ASN A 45 -9.24 12.89 -6.98
C ASN A 45 -8.56 12.09 -5.86
N ARG A 46 -9.26 11.87 -4.73
CA ARG A 46 -8.73 11.05 -3.62
C ARG A 46 -8.50 9.60 -4.01
N TYR A 47 -9.42 8.99 -4.77
CA TYR A 47 -9.20 7.64 -5.28
C TYR A 47 -8.03 7.54 -6.26
N LYS A 48 -7.80 8.56 -7.09
CA LYS A 48 -6.61 8.61 -7.98
C LYS A 48 -5.31 8.66 -7.18
N ILE A 49 -5.27 9.45 -6.11
CA ILE A 49 -4.11 9.54 -5.20
C ILE A 49 -3.88 8.18 -4.52
N ALA A 50 -4.91 7.61 -3.89
CA ALA A 50 -4.83 6.30 -3.24
C ALA A 50 -4.31 5.20 -4.19
N ARG A 51 -4.75 5.23 -5.46
CA ARG A 51 -4.28 4.30 -6.48
C ARG A 51 -2.79 4.49 -6.80
N GLY A 52 -2.34 5.74 -6.96
CA GLY A 52 -0.93 6.06 -7.20
C GLY A 52 -0.05 5.55 -6.07
N GLU A 53 -0.40 5.88 -4.83
CA GLU A 53 0.34 5.45 -3.64
C GLU A 53 0.34 3.92 -3.48
N ALA A 54 -0.78 3.25 -3.80
CA ALA A 54 -0.85 1.80 -3.77
C ALA A 54 0.09 1.16 -4.81
N MET A 55 0.23 1.76 -6.01
CA MET A 55 1.18 1.26 -7.01
C MET A 55 2.64 1.45 -6.58
N GLU A 56 2.98 2.58 -5.95
CA GLU A 56 4.31 2.80 -5.40
C GLU A 56 4.63 1.82 -4.25
N TYR A 57 3.65 1.53 -3.41
CA TYR A 57 3.76 0.51 -2.38
C TYR A 57 3.97 -0.89 -2.97
N ALA A 58 3.22 -1.26 -4.02
CA ALA A 58 3.39 -2.54 -4.72
C ALA A 58 4.82 -2.70 -5.26
N ALA A 59 5.31 -1.68 -5.96
CA ALA A 59 6.68 -1.68 -6.48
C ALA A 59 7.72 -1.80 -5.36
N SER A 60 7.48 -1.16 -4.21
CA SER A 60 8.36 -1.28 -3.05
C SER A 60 8.35 -2.68 -2.45
N LEU A 61 7.19 -3.34 -2.40
CA LEU A 61 7.04 -4.73 -1.96
C LEU A 61 7.78 -5.70 -2.91
N ASP A 62 7.68 -5.48 -4.21
CA ASP A 62 8.40 -6.24 -5.24
C ASP A 62 9.91 -6.14 -5.06
N VAL A 63 10.44 -4.94 -4.77
CA VAL A 63 11.87 -4.76 -4.50
C VAL A 63 12.32 -5.54 -3.27
N VAL A 64 11.52 -5.58 -2.20
CA VAL A 64 11.85 -6.32 -0.98
C VAL A 64 11.85 -7.83 -1.25
N LYS A 65 10.88 -8.32 -2.02
CA LYS A 65 10.83 -9.71 -2.49
C LYS A 65 12.03 -10.07 -3.35
N LEU A 66 12.37 -9.25 -4.35
CA LEU A 66 13.51 -9.47 -5.25
C LEU A 66 14.85 -9.49 -4.50
N ARG A 67 14.96 -8.71 -3.42
CA ARG A 67 16.10 -8.73 -2.50
C ARG A 67 16.12 -9.94 -1.55
N LYS A 68 15.12 -10.83 -1.64
CA LYS A 68 14.95 -12.02 -0.78
C LYS A 68 14.88 -11.68 0.70
N LEU A 69 14.37 -10.50 1.04
CA LEU A 69 14.21 -10.06 2.43
C LEU A 69 12.93 -10.63 3.05
N ILE A 70 12.02 -11.13 2.23
CA ILE A 70 10.78 -11.80 2.65
C ILE A 70 10.53 -13.05 1.79
N THR A 71 9.69 -13.96 2.29
CA THR A 71 9.25 -15.16 1.57
C THR A 71 8.02 -14.88 0.70
N GLU A 72 7.69 -15.81 -0.20
CA GLU A 72 6.49 -15.73 -1.04
C GLU A 72 5.22 -15.67 -0.18
N GLU A 73 5.15 -16.49 0.87
CA GLU A 73 4.00 -16.57 1.78
C GLU A 73 3.75 -15.24 2.49
N ARG A 74 4.81 -14.45 2.71
CA ARG A 74 4.72 -13.11 3.31
C ARG A 74 4.41 -12.02 2.29
N TYR A 75 4.75 -12.24 1.03
CA TYR A 75 4.47 -11.31 -0.08
C TYR A 75 3.00 -11.35 -0.51
N GLN A 76 2.43 -12.55 -0.64
CA GLN A 76 1.11 -12.80 -1.23
C GLN A 76 -0.05 -12.00 -0.60
N PRO A 77 -0.17 -11.88 0.74
CA PRO A 77 -1.23 -11.09 1.35
C PRO A 77 -1.15 -9.61 0.96
N GLY A 78 0.06 -9.04 0.91
CA GLY A 78 0.28 -7.66 0.51
C GLY A 78 -0.09 -7.41 -0.94
N ALA A 79 0.32 -8.29 -1.85
CA ALA A 79 -0.02 -8.19 -3.27
C ALA A 79 -1.55 -8.23 -3.50
N LYS A 80 -2.25 -9.17 -2.85
CA LYS A 80 -3.71 -9.32 -2.98
C LYS A 80 -4.50 -8.12 -2.46
N LEU A 81 -4.02 -7.48 -1.39
CA LEU A 81 -4.64 -6.27 -0.86
C LEU A 81 -4.53 -5.10 -1.84
N LEU A 82 -3.38 -4.97 -2.50
CA LEU A 82 -3.14 -3.93 -3.50
C LEU A 82 -4.01 -4.13 -4.73
N GLU A 83 -4.24 -5.37 -5.16
CA GLU A 83 -5.25 -5.67 -6.19
C GLU A 83 -6.65 -5.18 -5.79
N GLY A 84 -7.04 -5.41 -4.53
CA GLY A 84 -8.31 -4.94 -3.98
C GLY A 84 -8.42 -3.40 -3.96
N VAL A 85 -7.36 -2.72 -3.53
CA VAL A 85 -7.28 -1.25 -3.51
C VAL A 85 -7.36 -0.67 -4.93
N VAL A 86 -6.60 -1.23 -5.87
CA VAL A 86 -6.63 -0.79 -7.27
C VAL A 86 -8.01 -1.02 -7.87
N ALA A 87 -8.69 -2.12 -7.51
CA ALA A 87 -10.04 -2.41 -7.97
C ALA A 87 -11.09 -1.44 -7.40
N CYS A 88 -11.01 -1.08 -6.12
CA CYS A 88 -11.97 -0.16 -5.49
C CYS A 88 -11.79 1.31 -5.93
N SER A 89 -10.60 1.65 -6.41
CA SER A 89 -10.21 3.01 -6.84
C SER A 89 -10.44 3.26 -8.34
N ARG A 90 -11.36 2.51 -8.97
CA ARG A 90 -11.70 2.60 -10.42
C ARG A 90 -12.86 3.54 -10.75
N ARG A 91 -13.45 4.22 -9.77
CA ARG A 91 -14.50 5.21 -10.01
C ARG A 91 -13.93 6.50 -10.59
#